data_AF-A0A2V7Z3C8-F1
#
_entry.id   AF-A0A2V7Z3C8-F1
#
_cell.length_a   1.000
_cell.length_b   1.000
_cell.length_c   1.000
_cell.angle_alpha   90.00
_cell.angle_beta   90.00
_cell.angle_gamma   90.00
#
_symmetry.space_group_name_H-M   'P 1'
#
loop_
_entity.id
_entity.type
_entity.pdbx_description
1 polymer ?
#
loop_
_entity_poly.entity_id
_entity_poly.type
_entity_poly.pdbx_seq_one_letter_code
_entity_poly.pdbx_strand_id
1 'polypeptide(L)' 'MRVIDQGIMNRLFEVTDEIPLDREAIQVPLVMEGEGKVARAKNGRIEITLPDTDDLGPFLAALPERLRELG' A
#
# COMPACT_ATOMS: atom_id res chain seq x y z
N MET A 1 -4.02 10.81 -12.10
CA MET A 1 -3.19 9.59 -12.04
C MET A 1 -1.73 9.99 -11.97
N ARG A 2 -1.17 9.93 -10.77
CA ARG A 2 0.24 10.18 -10.49
C ARG A 2 1.01 8.87 -10.53
N VAL A 3 2.24 8.90 -11.03
CA VAL A 3 3.13 7.73 -11.02
C VAL A 3 3.82 7.64 -9.66
N ILE A 4 3.94 6.43 -9.13
CA ILE A 4 4.70 6.18 -7.91
C ILE A 4 6.19 6.27 -8.24
N ASP A 5 6.88 7.22 -7.60
CA ASP A 5 8.34 7.28 -7.64
C ASP A 5 8.99 6.44 -6.53
N GLN A 6 10.32 6.38 -6.53
CA GLN A 6 11.07 5.61 -5.53
C GLN A 6 10.91 6.16 -4.11
N GLY A 7 10.72 7.47 -3.94
CA GLY A 7 10.52 8.07 -2.62
C GLY A 7 9.20 7.65 -2.00
N ILE A 8 8.12 7.64 -2.80
CA ILE A 8 6.81 7.13 -2.40
C ILE A 8 6.90 5.64 -2.07
N MET A 9 7.59 4.86 -2.91
CA MET A 9 7.73 3.42 -2.70
C MET A 9 8.50 3.12 -1.40
N ASN A 10 9.56 3.87 -1.09
CA ASN A 10 10.31 3.71 0.17
C ASN A 10 9.42 3.98 1.39
N ARG A 11 8.60 5.04 1.37
CA ARG A 11 7.66 5.36 2.46
C ARG A 11 6.64 4.25 2.67
N LEU A 12 6.17 3.62 1.59
CA LEU A 12 5.28 2.46 1.69
C LEU A 12 6.00 1.28 2.36
N PHE A 13 7.24 0.99 1.94
CA PHE A 13 8.02 -0.11 2.51
C PHE A 13 8.40 0.09 3.98
N GLU A 14 8.71 1.31 4.40
CA GLU A 14 8.94 1.64 5.82
C GLU A 14 7.78 1.18 6.71
N VAL A 15 6.54 1.35 6.23
CA VAL A 15 5.34 0.93 6.97
C VAL A 15 5.11 -0.57 6.88
N THR A 16 5.31 -1.17 5.70
CA THR A 16 5.04 -2.61 5.52
C THR A 16 6.11 -3.51 6.13
N ASP A 17 7.34 -3.02 6.30
CA ASP A 17 8.44 -3.77 6.91
C ASP A 17 8.25 -4.04 8.41
N GLU A 18 7.46 -3.21 9.10
CA GLU A 18 7.09 -3.42 10.49
C GLU A 18 6.03 -4.52 10.68
N ILE A 19 5.51 -5.07 9.59
CA ILE A 19 4.42 -6.04 9.59
C ILE A 19 5.01 -7.41 9.26
N PRO A 20 4.64 -8.49 9.99
CA PRO A 20 5.12 -9.85 9.72
C PRO A 20 4.42 -10.45 8.49
N LEU A 21 4.52 -9.78 7.34
CA LEU A 21 3.97 -10.22 6.06
C LEU A 21 5.11 -10.45 5.07
N ASP A 22 5.00 -11.50 4.26
CA ASP A 22 5.96 -11.74 3.18
C ASP A 22 5.89 -10.59 2.16
N ARG A 23 7.04 -10.06 1.75
CA ARG A 23 7.11 -9.00 0.73
C ARG A 23 6.53 -9.47 -0.61
N GLU A 24 6.64 -10.76 -0.92
CA GLU A 24 6.02 -11.36 -2.11
C GLU A 24 4.51 -11.48 -2.00
N ALA A 25 3.94 -11.34 -0.80
CA ALA A 25 2.49 -11.29 -0.62
C ALA A 25 1.90 -9.92 -0.98
N ILE A 26 2.72 -8.87 -1.16
CA ILE A 26 2.26 -7.51 -1.49
C ILE A 26 2.39 -7.26 -3.00
N GLN A 27 1.39 -6.59 -3.56
CA GLN A 27 1.39 -6.05 -4.91
C GLN A 27 1.03 -4.56 -4.84
N VAL A 28 1.82 -3.73 -5.53
CA VAL A 28 1.62 -2.28 -5.55
C VAL A 28 1.60 -1.85 -7.02
N PRO A 29 0.45 -1.42 -7.57
CA PRO A 29 0.40 -0.78 -8.88
C PRO A 29 1.27 0.47 -8.88
N LEU A 30 2.06 0.72 -9.94
CA LEU A 30 2.95 1.89 -10.02
C LEU A 30 2.21 3.22 -10.28
N VAL A 31 0.92 3.26 -9.98
CA VAL A 31 0.02 4.39 -10.20
C VAL A 31 -0.78 4.66 -8.94
N MET A 32 -0.97 5.94 -8.66
CA MET A 32 -1.83 6.43 -7.59
C MET A 32 -3.22 6.69 -8.17
N GLU A 33 -4.26 6.22 -7.49
CA GLU A 33 -5.63 6.26 -7.97
C GLU A 33 -6.65 6.41 -6.84
N GLY A 34 -7.59 7.34 -7.04
CA GLY A 34 -8.75 7.53 -6.15
C GLY A 34 -8.35 7.80 -4.71
N GLU A 35 -9.13 7.23 -3.78
CA GLU A 35 -8.93 7.34 -2.32
C GLU A 35 -7.91 6.32 -1.77
N GLY A 36 -7.28 5.54 -2.66
CA GLY A 36 -6.44 4.41 -2.29
C GLY A 36 -7.25 3.23 -1.76
N LYS A 37 -6.67 2.04 -1.84
CA LYS A 37 -7.36 0.80 -1.50
C LYS A 37 -6.38 -0.25 -0.99
N VAL A 38 -6.80 -1.01 0.00
CA VAL A 38 -6.12 -2.23 0.43
C VAL A 38 -7.12 -3.37 0.26
N ALA A 39 -6.78 -4.37 -0.53
CA ALA A 39 -7.67 -5.50 -0.78
C ALA A 39 -6.91 -6.78 -1.10
N ARG A 40 -7.55 -7.92 -0.88
CA ARG A 40 -7.02 -9.20 -1.33
C ARG A 40 -7.32 -9.37 -2.82
N ALA A 41 -6.27 -9.50 -3.61
CA ALA A 41 -6.34 -9.75 -5.04
C ALA A 41 -6.75 -11.21 -5.31
N LYS A 42 -7.25 -11.47 -6.53
CA LYS A 42 -7.71 -12.82 -6.93
C LYS A 42 -6.62 -13.89 -6.91
N ASN A 43 -5.36 -13.48 -6.99
CA ASN A 43 -4.19 -14.35 -6.90
C ASN A 43 -3.76 -14.65 -5.45
N GLY A 44 -4.52 -14.17 -4.46
CA GLY A 44 -4.24 -14.38 -3.04
C GLY A 44 -3.31 -13.35 -2.40
N ARG A 45 -2.67 -12.48 -3.19
CA ARG A 45 -1.82 -11.37 -2.72
C ARG A 45 -2.66 -10.24 -2.15
N ILE A 46 -2.03 -9.37 -1.36
CA ILE A 46 -2.61 -8.10 -0.93
C ILE A 46 -2.21 -7.03 -1.94
N GLU A 47 -3.19 -6.39 -2.55
CA GLU A 47 -2.99 -5.24 -3.42
C GLU A 47 -3.18 -3.95 -2.61
N ILE A 48 -2.18 -3.06 -2.71
CA ILE A 48 -2.18 -1.75 -2.09
C ILE A 48 -2.14 -0.69 -3.20
N THR A 49 -3.27 -0.05 -3.45
CA THR A 49 -3.37 1.12 -4.33
C THR A 49 -3.21 2.38 -3.48
N LEU A 50 -2.23 3.22 -3.80
CA LEU A 50 -2.04 4.50 -3.11
C LEU A 50 -3.05 5.56 -3.60
N PRO A 51 -3.58 6.41 -2.70
CA PRO A 51 -4.48 7.50 -3.09
C PRO A 51 -3.78 8.53 -3.98
N ASP A 52 -4.49 9.11 -4.95
CA ASP A 52 -3.96 10.22 -5.78
C ASP A 52 -4.06 11.54 -5.00
N THR A 53 -3.12 11.73 -4.05
CA THR A 53 -3.06 12.88 -3.14
C THR A 53 -1.62 13.33 -2.93
N ASP A 54 -1.44 14.59 -2.50
CA ASP A 54 -0.14 15.12 -2.10
C ASP A 54 0.28 14.67 -0.71
N ASP A 55 -0.68 14.35 0.17
CA ASP A 55 -0.41 13.87 1.53
C ASP A 55 -0.82 12.40 1.71
N LEU A 56 0.19 11.52 1.66
CA LEU A 56 0.05 10.10 1.93
C LEU A 56 0.05 9.74 3.42
N GLY A 57 0.39 10.69 4.30
CA GLY A 57 0.54 10.44 5.73
C GLY A 57 -0.67 9.74 6.37
N PRO A 58 -1.90 10.23 6.19
CA PRO A 58 -3.11 9.61 6.75
C PRO A 58 -3.34 8.17 6.26
N PHE A 59 -3.10 7.93 4.96
CA PHE A 59 -3.27 6.59 4.39
C PHE A 59 -2.23 5.61 4.92
N LEU A 60 -0.96 6.02 4.96
CA LEU A 60 0.15 5.22 5.45
C LEU A 60 0.02 4.92 6.95
N ALA A 61 -0.47 5.87 7.75
CA ALA A 61 -0.71 5.65 9.19
C ALA A 61 -1.80 4.60 9.45
N ALA A 62 -2.82 4.52 8.61
CA ALA A 62 -3.90 3.54 8.72
C ALA A 62 -3.58 2.18 8.08
N LEU A 63 -2.50 2.10 7.28
CA LEU A 63 -2.16 0.90 6.50
C LEU A 63 -1.88 -0.34 7.36
N PRO A 64 -1.15 -0.27 8.49
CA PRO A 64 -0.89 -1.45 9.32
C PRO A 64 -2.16 -2.10 9.86
N GLU A 65 -3.14 -1.30 10.30
CA GLU A 65 -4.42 -1.82 10.80
C GLU A 65 -5.20 -2.49 9.66
N ARG A 66 -5.30 -1.84 8.49
CA ARG A 66 -5.97 -2.40 7.30
C ARG A 66 -5.34 -3.72 6.85
N LEU A 67 -4.02 -3.86 6.95
CA LEU A 67 -3.31 -5.08 6.60
C LEU A 67 -3.55 -6.21 7.61
N ARG A 68 -3.64 -5.89 8.91
CA ARG A 68 -3.99 -6.86 9.95
C ARG A 68 -5.43 -7.37 9.83
N GLU A 69 -6.37 -6.58 9.32
CA GLU A 69 -7.76 -7.00 9.07
C GLU A 69 -7.89 -7.99 7.90
N LEU A 70 -6.89 -8.04 7.01
CA LEU A 70 -6.87 -8.89 5.81
C LEU A 70 -6.03 -10.17 5.97
N GLY A 71 -5.18 -10.22 6.99
CA GLY A 71 -4.35 -11.36 7.40
C GLY A 71 -4.95 -12.14 8.58
#